data_AF-A0A838EKJ7-F1
#
_entry.id   AF-A0A838EKJ7-F1
#
_cell.length_a   1.000
_cell.length_b   1.000
_cell.length_c   1.000
_cell.angle_alpha   90.00
_cell.angle_beta   90.00
_cell.angle_gamma   90.00
#
_symmetry.space_group_name_H-M   'P 1'
#
loop_
_entity.id
_entity.type
_entity.pdbx_description
1 polymer ?
#
loop_
_entity_poly.entity_id
_entity_poly.type
_entity_poly.pdbx_seq_one_letter_code
_entity_poly.pdbx_strand_id
1 'polypeptide(L)'
;KAAADILPASILERPKRGFAVPISSWFRKDVTSYAHDQLGSAKAQSRGIFDPKFLHELLKTDGTSKLQNHSQALWSLLCLELWFQTYIDQPSMHSEDRPSQTIAR
;
A
#
# COMPACT_ATOMS: atom_id res chain seq x y z
N LYS A 1 -5.26 -7.80 -34.26
CA LYS A 1 -4.95 -7.94 -32.82
C LYS A 1 -3.98 -9.13 -32.69
N ALA A 2 -2.84 -9.01 -32.00
CA ALA A 2 -1.75 -10.01 -32.04
C ALA A 2 -2.09 -11.39 -31.45
N ALA A 3 -3.07 -11.48 -30.55
CA ALA A 3 -3.52 -12.72 -29.91
C ALA A 3 -4.94 -13.15 -30.36
N ALA A 4 -5.39 -12.69 -31.54
CA ALA A 4 -6.75 -12.97 -32.01
C ALA A 4 -7.01 -14.45 -32.29
N ASP A 5 -5.98 -15.19 -32.69
CA ASP A 5 -6.10 -16.57 -33.16
C ASP A 5 -6.16 -17.59 -32.01
N ILE A 6 -5.88 -17.15 -30.77
CA ILE A 6 -5.79 -18.01 -29.58
C ILE A 6 -6.75 -17.60 -28.46
N LEU A 7 -7.49 -16.50 -28.61
CA LEU A 7 -8.44 -16.01 -27.62
C LEU A 7 -9.87 -16.03 -28.17
N PRO A 8 -10.88 -16.41 -27.35
CA PRO A 8 -12.27 -16.30 -27.75
C PRO A 8 -12.65 -14.87 -28.14
N ALA A 9 -13.54 -14.70 -29.13
CA ALA A 9 -14.03 -13.39 -29.59
C ALA A 9 -14.59 -12.54 -28.42
N SER A 10 -15.19 -13.19 -27.41
CA SER A 10 -15.70 -12.54 -26.21
C SER A 10 -14.62 -11.85 -25.35
N ILE A 11 -13.36 -12.29 -25.42
CA ILE A 11 -12.22 -11.65 -24.73
C ILE A 11 -11.65 -10.51 -25.57
N LEU A 12 -11.58 -10.69 -26.89
CA LEU A 12 -11.05 -9.68 -27.81
C LEU A 12 -11.93 -8.43 -27.87
N GLU A 13 -13.25 -8.59 -27.74
CA GLU A 13 -14.22 -7.49 -27.78
C GLU A 13 -14.57 -6.92 -26.39
N ARG A 14 -13.98 -7.48 -25.33
CA ARG A 14 -14.20 -7.00 -23.97
C ARG A 14 -13.50 -5.63 -23.78
N PRO A 15 -14.19 -4.60 -23.27
CA PRO A 15 -13.57 -3.32 -22.98
C PRO A 15 -12.47 -3.47 -21.93
N LYS A 16 -11.39 -2.69 -22.08
CA LYS A 16 -10.29 -2.66 -21.12
C LYS A 16 -10.83 -2.26 -19.76
N ARG A 17 -10.77 -3.17 -18.81
CA ARG A 17 -11.01 -2.86 -17.40
C ARG A 17 -9.66 -2.64 -16.75
N GLY A 18 -9.55 -1.59 -15.95
CA GLY A 18 -8.38 -1.41 -15.10
C GLY A 18 -8.26 -2.59 -14.13
N PHE A 19 -7.04 -2.85 -13.67
CA PHE A 19 -6.79 -3.78 -12.57
C PHE A 19 -7.19 -3.09 -11.25
N ALA A 20 -8.49 -2.94 -11.03
CA ALA A 20 -9.00 -2.36 -9.80
C ALA A 20 -8.75 -3.33 -8.65
N VAL A 21 -7.89 -2.94 -7.72
CA VAL A 21 -7.65 -3.68 -6.49
C VAL A 21 -8.87 -3.48 -5.58
N PRO A 22 -9.46 -4.55 -5.02
CA PRO A 22 -10.65 -4.44 -4.17
C PRO A 22 -10.27 -3.99 -2.75
N ILE A 23 -9.71 -2.78 -2.62
CA ILE A 23 -9.20 -2.20 -1.38
C ILE A 23 -10.27 -2.27 -0.28
N SER A 24 -11.52 -1.90 -0.59
CA SER A 24 -12.62 -1.96 0.39
C SER A 24 -12.90 -3.36 0.90
N SER A 25 -12.68 -4.40 0.08
CA SER A 25 -12.84 -5.80 0.51
C SER A 25 -11.71 -6.22 1.43
N TRP A 26 -10.48 -5.78 1.15
CA TRP A 26 -9.31 -6.09 1.97
C TRP A 26 -9.39 -5.47 3.36
N PHE A 27 -9.81 -4.20 3.45
CA PHE A 27 -10.02 -3.55 4.74
C PHE A 27 -11.16 -4.19 5.53
N ARG A 28 -12.20 -4.71 4.90
CA ARG A 28 -13.29 -5.38 5.63
C ARG A 28 -12.90 -6.69 6.32
N LYS A 29 -11.81 -7.35 5.90
CA LYS A 29 -11.47 -8.69 6.38
C LYS A 29 -10.10 -8.74 7.05
N ASP A 30 -9.05 -8.36 6.31
CA ASP A 30 -7.70 -8.82 6.63
C ASP A 30 -6.73 -7.66 6.92
N VAL A 31 -6.97 -6.47 6.36
CA VAL A 31 -6.00 -5.36 6.40
C VAL A 31 -6.25 -4.36 7.52
N THR A 32 -7.44 -4.36 8.14
CA THR A 32 -7.77 -3.35 9.17
C THR A 32 -6.91 -3.49 10.42
N SER A 33 -6.68 -4.71 10.92
CA SER A 33 -5.79 -4.92 12.08
C SER A 33 -4.36 -4.48 11.77
N TYR A 34 -3.84 -4.88 10.60
CA TYR A 34 -2.50 -4.48 10.17
C TYR A 34 -2.37 -2.95 10.04
N ALA A 35 -3.36 -2.29 9.42
CA ALA A 35 -3.37 -0.84 9.32
C ALA A 35 -3.43 -0.16 10.69
N HIS A 36 -4.20 -0.72 11.62
CA HIS A 36 -4.28 -0.24 13.01
C HIS A 36 -2.91 -0.33 13.70
N ASP A 37 -2.21 -1.45 13.56
CA ASP A 37 -0.90 -1.63 14.20
C ASP A 37 0.17 -0.70 13.62
N GLN A 38 0.21 -0.54 12.29
CA GLN A 38 1.21 0.32 11.65
C GLN A 38 0.96 1.81 11.96
N LEU A 39 -0.26 2.28 11.76
CA LEU A 39 -0.62 3.69 11.96
C LEU A 39 -0.71 4.06 13.44
N GLY A 40 -1.01 3.10 14.32
CA GLY A 40 -1.02 3.26 15.77
C GLY A 40 0.35 3.11 16.43
N SER A 41 1.38 2.72 15.67
CA SER A 41 2.72 2.50 16.23
C SER A 41 3.33 3.77 16.81
N ALA A 42 4.15 3.64 17.86
CA ALA A 42 4.84 4.79 18.47
C ALA A 42 5.70 5.57 17.46
N LYS A 43 6.24 4.90 16.45
CA LYS A 43 7.01 5.53 15.37
C LYS A 43 6.12 6.36 14.45
N ALA A 44 4.97 5.83 14.04
CA ALA A 44 4.01 6.59 13.24
C ALA A 44 3.52 7.83 14.01
N GLN A 45 3.21 7.67 15.30
CA GLN A 45 2.71 8.74 16.16
C GLN A 45 3.77 9.80 16.47
N SER A 46 5.04 9.42 16.64
CA SER A 46 6.12 10.37 16.96
C SER A 46 6.42 11.37 15.84
N ARG A 47 5.99 11.09 14.60
CA ARG A 47 6.14 12.01 13.47
C ARG A 47 5.18 13.20 13.52
N GLY A 48 4.10 13.12 14.29
CA GLY A 48 3.09 14.19 14.39
C GLY A 48 2.31 14.46 13.09
N ILE A 49 2.35 13.53 12.13
CA ILE A 49 1.67 13.66 10.82
C ILE A 49 0.22 13.17 10.90
N PHE A 50 -0.05 12.21 11.78
CA PHE A 50 -1.37 11.60 11.92
C PHE A 50 -2.10 12.16 13.13
N ASP A 51 -3.39 12.51 12.99
CA ASP A 51 -4.25 12.78 14.13
C ASP A 51 -4.71 11.43 14.74
N PRO A 52 -4.31 11.09 15.98
CA PRO A 52 -4.67 9.83 16.60
C PRO A 52 -6.19 9.68 16.79
N LYS A 53 -6.91 10.78 17.03
CA LYS A 53 -8.37 10.76 17.20
C LYS A 53 -9.03 10.44 15.87
N PHE A 54 -8.59 11.08 14.79
CA PHE A 54 -9.09 10.82 13.45
C PHE A 54 -8.80 9.38 13.01
N LEU A 55 -7.59 8.87 13.23
CA LEU A 55 -7.25 7.48 12.93
C LEU A 55 -8.13 6.50 13.71
N HIS A 56 -8.36 6.76 15.00
CA HIS A 56 -9.20 5.91 15.83
C HIS A 56 -10.65 5.88 15.34
N GLU A 57 -11.22 7.02 14.95
CA GLU A 57 -12.57 7.08 14.35
C GLU A 57 -12.64 6.36 13.00
N LEU A 58 -11.61 6.52 12.17
CA LEU A 58 -11.53 5.90 10.86
C LEU A 58 -11.45 4.37 10.94
N LEU A 59 -10.70 3.86 11.92
CA LEU A 59 -10.49 2.44 12.17
C LEU A 59 -11.62 1.78 12.97
N LYS A 60 -12.41 2.55 13.74
CA LYS A 60 -13.59 2.07 14.48
C LYS A 60 -14.79 1.66 13.62
N THR A 61 -14.72 1.90 12.32
CA THR A 61 -15.86 1.65 11.43
C THR A 61 -15.98 0.14 11.16
N ASP A 62 -16.59 -0.60 12.07
CA ASP A 62 -16.88 -2.03 11.93
C ASP A 62 -17.92 -2.31 10.83
N GLY A 63 -17.45 -2.44 9.59
CA GLY A 63 -18.24 -3.03 8.50
C GLY A 63 -19.46 -2.22 8.00
N THR A 64 -19.75 -1.04 8.54
CA THR A 64 -20.87 -0.20 8.08
C THR A 64 -20.54 0.52 6.76
N SER A 65 -21.56 0.97 6.02
CA SER A 65 -21.45 1.62 4.70
C SER A 65 -20.39 2.75 4.63
N LYS A 66 -20.08 3.41 5.75
CA LYS A 66 -19.02 4.43 5.89
C LYS A 66 -17.60 3.94 5.55
N LEU A 67 -17.31 2.64 5.62
CA LEU A 67 -16.00 2.06 5.27
C LEU A 67 -15.68 2.17 3.77
N GLN A 68 -16.69 2.16 2.89
CA GLN A 68 -16.42 2.27 1.45
C GLN A 68 -15.77 3.60 1.10
N ASN A 69 -16.20 4.69 1.75
CA ASN A 69 -15.68 6.03 1.49
C ASN A 69 -14.26 6.24 2.04
N HIS A 70 -13.85 5.48 3.06
CA HIS A 70 -12.59 5.71 3.77
C HIS A 70 -11.51 4.66 3.51
N SER A 71 -11.85 3.51 2.92
CA SER A 71 -10.89 2.45 2.61
C SER A 71 -9.74 2.90 1.71
N GLN A 72 -10.00 3.80 0.76
CA GLN A 72 -8.94 4.40 -0.07
C GLN A 72 -8.04 5.34 0.74
N ALA A 73 -8.60 6.17 1.61
CA ALA A 73 -7.82 7.06 2.46
C ALA A 73 -6.93 6.27 3.43
N LEU A 74 -7.47 5.23 4.07
CA LEU A 74 -6.71 4.34 4.94
C LEU A 74 -5.57 3.65 4.18
N TRP A 75 -5.83 3.20 2.94
CA TRP A 75 -4.79 2.63 2.10
C TRP A 75 -3.67 3.63 1.81
N SER A 76 -4.00 4.87 1.45
CA SER A 76 -2.99 5.92 1.23
C SER A 76 -2.15 6.21 2.46
N LEU A 77 -2.78 6.28 3.64
CA LEU A 77 -2.08 6.49 4.91
C LEU A 77 -1.16 5.31 5.25
N LEU A 78 -1.64 4.08 5.06
CA LEU A 78 -0.84 2.88 5.26
C LEU A 78 0.38 2.86 4.32
N CYS A 79 0.18 3.13 3.03
CA CYS A 79 1.28 3.22 2.08
C CYS A 79 2.30 4.29 2.47
N LEU A 80 1.84 5.44 2.97
CA LEU A 80 2.71 6.52 3.44
C LEU A 80 3.56 6.07 4.65
N GLU A 81 2.95 5.42 5.64
CA GLU A 81 3.69 4.92 6.80
C GLU A 81 4.71 3.85 6.41
N LEU A 82 4.34 2.92 5.52
CA LEU A 82 5.30 1.93 5.00
C LEU A 82 6.45 2.58 4.22
N TRP A 83 6.17 3.67 3.50
CA TRP A 83 7.20 4.45 2.83
C TRP A 83 8.15 5.10 3.84
N PHE A 84 7.64 5.71 4.92
CA PHE A 84 8.49 6.25 5.99
C PHE A 84 9.38 5.17 6.61
N GLN A 85 8.80 4.01 6.91
CA GLN A 85 9.54 2.87 7.46
C GLN A 85 10.65 2.37 6.53
N THR A 86 10.39 2.39 5.22
CA THR A 86 11.32 1.87 4.22
C THR A 86 12.44 2.86 3.88
N TYR A 87 12.14 4.15 3.78
CA TYR A 87 13.05 5.13 3.18
C TYR A 87 13.56 6.20 4.15
N ILE A 88 12.85 6.47 5.24
CA ILE A 88 13.24 7.51 6.22
C ILE A 88 13.81 6.88 7.49
N ASP A 89 13.18 5.82 7.97
CA ASP A 89 13.57 5.15 9.21
C ASP A 89 14.67 4.09 9.02
N GLN A 90 14.92 3.64 7.78
CA GLN A 90 16.02 2.71 7.56
C GLN A 90 17.34 3.46 7.74
N PRO A 91 18.21 3.03 8.69
CA PRO A 91 19.56 3.53 8.72
C PRO A 91 20.20 3.15 7.38
N SER A 92 20.80 4.14 6.72
CA SER A 92 21.49 3.96 5.46
C SER A 92 22.37 2.70 5.52
N MET A 93 22.04 1.69 4.72
CA MET A 93 22.99 0.63 4.34
C MET A 93 24.03 1.26 3.40
N HIS A 94 24.82 2.19 3.93
CA HIS A 94 26.03 2.70 3.34
C HIS A 94 27.19 2.16 4.17
N SER A 95 27.54 0.91 3.92
CA SER A 95 28.93 0.48 4.01
C SER A 95 29.27 -0.12 2.65
N GLU A 96 30.23 0.50 2.01
CA GLU A 96 30.79 0.16 0.71
C GLU A 96 31.15 -1.33 0.63
N ASP A 97 30.50 -2.07 -0.25
CA ASP A 97 31.11 -3.29 -0.79
C ASP A 97 30.77 -3.40 -2.27
N ARG A 98 31.46 -2.57 -3.07
CA ARG A 98 31.57 -2.78 -4.50
C ARG A 98 32.96 -3.40 -4.72
N PRO A 99 33.09 -4.68 -5.12
CA PRO A 99 34.39 -5.21 -5.44
C PRO A 99 34.99 -4.38 -6.59
N SER A 100 36.14 -3.79 -6.32
CA SER A 100 36.93 -3.02 -7.28
C SER A 100 37.26 -3.91 -8.47
N GLN A 101 36.55 -3.73 -9.59
CA GLN A 101 37.06 -4.17 -10.88
C GLN A 101 38.22 -3.26 -11.25
N THR A 102 39.41 -3.63 -10.79
CA THR A 102 40.67 -3.15 -11.34
C THR A 102 40.72 -3.60 -12.79
N ILE A 103 40.48 -2.67 -13.72
CA ILE A 103 40.88 -2.84 -15.11
C ILE A 103 42.41 -2.73 -15.12
N ALA A 104 43.08 -3.88 -15.07
CA ALA A 104 44.48 -3.98 -15.45
C ALA A 104 44.56 -3.81 -16.97
N ARG A 105 45.38 -2.85 -17.36
CA ARG A 105 45.66 -2.45 -18.73
C ARG A 105 46.72 -3.35 -19.36
#